data_AF-A0A9E3VMH5-F1
#
_entry.id   AF-A0A9E3VMH5-F1
#
_cell.length_a   1.000
_cell.length_b   1.000
_cell.length_c   1.000
_cell.angle_alpha   90.00
_cell.angle_beta   90.00
_cell.angle_gamma   90.00
#
_symmetry.space_group_name_H-M   'P 1'
#
loop_
_entity.id
_entity.type
_entity.pdbx_description
1 polymer ?
#
loop_
_entity_poly.entity_id
_entity_poly.type
_entity_poly.pdbx_seq_one_letter_code
_entity_poly.pdbx_strand_id
1 'polypeptide(L)'
;MSNSINLRTSAHAEVSLVSIEQIHKYIARYCCNSQLCVKHLQHHFGIPYSALCDIFQREYRVLPREYIERYRIARLVAEGYKVYPLLPRTQYGFDNERTLQRAFMRTVGIKPNDWFKNVMNSDNPEILSANKAKDVFPFRELMF
;
A
#
# COMPACT_ATOMS: atom_id res chain seq x y z
N MET A 1 -48.96 -30.15 -28.20
CA MET A 1 -47.87 -29.39 -28.82
C MET A 1 -47.53 -28.25 -27.88
N SER A 2 -46.54 -28.47 -27.01
CA SER A 2 -46.13 -27.54 -25.96
C SER A 2 -44.62 -27.44 -25.97
N ASN A 3 -44.08 -26.23 -26.07
CA ASN A 3 -43.15 -25.67 -25.07
C ASN A 3 -42.62 -24.32 -25.55
N SER A 4 -43.20 -23.26 -24.99
CA SER A 4 -42.62 -21.93 -25.00
C SER A 4 -41.41 -21.92 -24.07
N ILE A 5 -40.21 -21.83 -24.63
CA ILE A 5 -38.97 -21.69 -23.86
C ILE A 5 -38.95 -20.27 -23.27
N ASN A 6 -39.15 -20.19 -21.95
CA ASN A 6 -38.86 -19.01 -21.15
C ASN A 6 -37.34 -18.73 -21.23
N LEU A 7 -36.93 -17.85 -22.13
CA LEU A 7 -35.60 -17.22 -22.10
C LEU A 7 -35.55 -16.20 -20.95
N ARG A 8 -35.55 -16.70 -19.72
CA ARG A 8 -34.95 -15.98 -18.58
C ARG A 8 -33.44 -16.20 -18.66
N THR A 9 -32.79 -15.54 -19.60
CA THR A 9 -31.33 -15.48 -19.60
C THR A 9 -30.93 -14.49 -18.52
N SER A 10 -30.49 -15.04 -17.40
CA SER A 10 -29.95 -14.36 -16.26
C SER A 10 -28.82 -13.43 -16.67
N ALA A 11 -29.12 -12.14 -16.83
CA ALA A 11 -28.15 -11.06 -16.73
C ALA A 11 -27.78 -10.87 -15.24
N HIS A 12 -27.31 -11.93 -14.60
CA HIS A 12 -26.56 -11.81 -13.36
C HIS A 12 -25.10 -11.64 -13.78
N ALA A 13 -24.70 -10.37 -13.81
CA ALA A 13 -23.32 -9.96 -13.96
C ALA A 13 -22.40 -10.89 -13.16
N GLU A 14 -21.43 -11.49 -13.84
CA GLU A 14 -20.22 -11.98 -13.18
C GLU A 14 -19.60 -10.78 -12.47
N VAL A 15 -19.93 -10.60 -11.20
CA VAL A 15 -19.14 -9.78 -10.30
C VAL A 15 -17.82 -10.52 -10.18
N SER A 16 -16.84 -10.14 -11.01
CA SER A 16 -15.47 -10.56 -10.82
C SER A 16 -15.10 -10.22 -9.38
N LEU A 17 -14.94 -11.24 -8.55
CA LEU A 17 -14.52 -11.08 -7.17
C LEU A 17 -13.09 -10.56 -7.21
N VAL A 18 -12.93 -9.24 -7.11
CA VAL A 18 -11.61 -8.62 -7.00
C VAL A 18 -10.92 -9.21 -5.77
N SER A 19 -9.81 -9.90 -5.98
CA SER A 19 -9.06 -10.50 -4.89
C SER A 19 -8.25 -9.45 -4.15
N ILE A 20 -8.02 -9.66 -2.86
CA ILE A 20 -7.14 -8.78 -2.08
C ILE A 20 -5.72 -8.73 -2.67
N GLU A 21 -5.28 -9.81 -3.30
CA GLU A 21 -3.99 -9.88 -4.00
C GLU A 21 -3.95 -8.92 -5.20
N GLN A 22 -5.03 -8.77 -5.95
CA GLN A 22 -5.13 -7.79 -7.04
C GLN A 22 -5.07 -6.36 -6.51
N ILE A 23 -5.76 -6.07 -5.41
CA ILE A 23 -5.72 -4.76 -4.74
C ILE A 23 -4.30 -4.47 -4.25
N HIS A 24 -3.65 -5.44 -3.62
CA HIS A 24 -2.27 -5.32 -3.17
C HIS A 24 -1.31 -5.05 -4.33
N LYS A 25 -1.36 -5.86 -5.40
CA LYS A 25 -0.52 -5.68 -6.59
C LYS A 25 -0.69 -4.28 -7.20
N TYR A 26 -1.91 -3.75 -7.20
CA TYR A 26 -2.19 -2.39 -7.65
C TYR A 26 -1.55 -1.35 -6.72
N ILE A 27 -1.73 -1.48 -5.40
CA ILE A 27 -1.08 -0.59 -4.42
C ILE A 27 0.44 -0.65 -4.57
N ALA A 28 1.02 -1.85 -4.71
CA ALA A 28 2.44 -2.06 -4.90
C ALA A 28 2.98 -1.28 -6.10
N ARG A 29 2.30 -1.42 -7.25
CA ARG A 29 2.67 -0.75 -8.50
C ARG A 29 2.58 0.76 -8.43
N TYR A 30 1.60 1.31 -7.71
CA TYR A 30 1.31 2.75 -7.70
C TYR A 30 1.60 3.43 -6.35
N CYS A 31 2.32 2.77 -5.43
CA CYS A 31 2.52 3.27 -4.07
C CYS A 31 3.19 4.65 -4.04
N CYS A 32 4.12 4.92 -4.96
CA CYS A 32 4.81 6.21 -5.06
C CYS A 32 3.98 7.32 -5.73
N ASN A 33 2.79 7.02 -6.26
CA ASN A 33 1.88 8.02 -6.83
C ASN A 33 1.08 8.69 -5.72
N SER A 34 1.16 10.03 -5.61
CA SER A 34 0.42 10.80 -4.60
C SER A 34 -1.09 10.75 -4.77
N GLN A 35 -1.57 10.51 -5.99
CA GLN A 35 -2.99 10.33 -6.25
C GLN A 35 -3.51 9.02 -5.65
N LEU A 36 -2.70 7.96 -5.49
CA LEU A 36 -3.18 6.70 -4.93
C LEU A 36 -3.77 6.92 -3.53
N CYS A 37 -5.08 6.72 -3.40
CA CYS A 37 -5.84 6.87 -2.18
C CYS A 37 -7.03 5.90 -2.18
N VAL A 38 -7.75 5.79 -1.06
CA VAL A 38 -8.87 4.85 -0.94
C VAL A 38 -9.95 5.12 -1.98
N LYS A 39 -10.25 6.39 -2.27
CA LYS A 39 -11.23 6.78 -3.31
C LYS A 39 -10.82 6.29 -4.70
N HIS A 40 -9.52 6.30 -5.01
CA HIS A 40 -9.02 5.74 -6.26
C HIS A 40 -9.18 4.21 -6.31
N LEU A 41 -8.94 3.50 -5.19
CA LEU A 41 -9.21 2.05 -5.13
C LEU A 41 -10.70 1.74 -5.35
N GLN A 42 -11.59 2.52 -4.73
CA GLN A 42 -13.04 2.36 -4.92
C GLN A 42 -13.43 2.50 -6.40
N HIS A 43 -12.92 3.55 -7.06
CA HIS A 43 -13.23 3.81 -8.46
C HIS A 43 -12.60 2.75 -9.39
N HIS A 44 -11.35 2.38 -9.15
CA HIS A 44 -10.62 1.44 -10.00
C HIS A 44 -11.20 0.02 -9.96
N PHE A 45 -11.61 -0.44 -8.78
CA PHE A 45 -12.12 -1.81 -8.59
C PHE A 45 -13.65 -1.90 -8.53
N GLY A 46 -14.36 -0.78 -8.54
CA GLY A 46 -15.82 -0.75 -8.37
C GLY A 46 -16.29 -1.22 -6.99
N ILE A 47 -15.44 -1.11 -5.96
CA ILE A 47 -15.72 -1.61 -4.60
C ILE A 47 -16.14 -0.44 -3.69
N PRO A 48 -17.27 -0.54 -2.97
CA PRO A 48 -17.65 0.45 -1.95
C PRO A 48 -16.61 0.58 -0.82
N TYR A 49 -16.54 1.75 -0.19
CA TYR A 49 -15.60 2.00 0.91
C TYR A 49 -15.76 1.02 2.08
N SER A 50 -17.01 0.68 2.44
CA SER A 50 -17.31 -0.29 3.50
C SER A 50 -16.70 -1.65 3.19
N ALA A 51 -16.93 -2.16 1.98
CA ALA A 51 -16.37 -3.45 1.55
C ALA A 51 -14.84 -3.43 1.51
N LEU A 52 -14.20 -2.33 1.10
CA LEU A 52 -12.75 -2.18 1.24
C LEU A 52 -12.32 -2.24 2.71
N CYS A 53 -13.00 -1.54 3.61
CA CYS A 53 -12.68 -1.62 5.04
C CYS A 53 -12.80 -3.05 5.56
N ASP A 54 -13.86 -3.77 5.21
CA ASP A 54 -14.07 -5.15 5.63
C ASP A 54 -12.97 -6.08 5.13
N ILE A 55 -12.57 -5.94 3.86
CA ILE A 55 -11.47 -6.70 3.27
C ILE A 55 -10.16 -6.42 4.03
N PHE A 56 -9.74 -5.16 4.15
CA PHE A 56 -8.47 -4.83 4.81
C PHE A 56 -8.48 -5.16 6.31
N GLN A 57 -9.61 -4.99 6.99
CA GLN A 57 -9.74 -5.34 8.40
C GLN A 57 -9.71 -6.86 8.62
N ARG A 58 -10.30 -7.64 7.71
CA ARG A 58 -10.30 -9.11 7.78
C ARG A 58 -8.91 -9.68 7.49
N GLU A 59 -8.28 -9.24 6.40
CA GLU A 59 -7.02 -9.81 5.91
C GLU A 59 -5.80 -9.25 6.67
N TYR A 60 -5.82 -7.97 7.03
CA TYR A 60 -4.63 -7.27 7.51
C TYR A 60 -4.82 -6.57 8.86
N ARG A 61 -6.02 -6.61 9.45
CA ARG A 61 -6.36 -5.98 10.73
C ARG A 61 -6.10 -4.46 10.77
N VAL A 62 -6.13 -3.81 9.61
CA VAL A 62 -5.91 -2.36 9.46
C VAL A 62 -6.95 -1.75 8.52
N LEU A 63 -7.10 -0.43 8.56
CA LEU A 63 -7.90 0.29 7.57
C LEU A 63 -7.15 0.44 6.24
N PRO A 64 -7.85 0.57 5.09
CA PRO A 64 -7.21 0.65 3.77
C PRO A 64 -6.22 1.82 3.66
N ARG A 65 -6.56 2.97 4.26
CA ARG A 65 -5.69 4.15 4.30
C ARG A 65 -4.39 3.86 5.05
N GLU A 66 -4.49 3.20 6.19
CA GLU A 66 -3.35 2.86 7.02
C GLU A 66 -2.45 1.84 6.32
N TYR A 67 -3.05 0.87 5.62
CA TYR A 67 -2.30 -0.08 4.81
C TYR A 67 -1.46 0.61 3.73
N ILE A 68 -2.06 1.50 2.92
CA ILE A 68 -1.35 2.26 1.87
C ILE A 68 -0.21 3.07 2.50
N GLU A 69 -0.47 3.74 3.62
CA GLU A 69 0.54 4.54 4.32
C GLU A 69 1.70 3.66 4.81
N ARG A 70 1.43 2.58 5.55
CA ARG A 70 2.46 1.66 6.05
C ARG A 70 3.25 1.03 4.91
N TYR A 71 2.59 0.67 3.81
CA TYR A 71 3.26 0.12 2.63
C TYR A 71 4.21 1.12 1.98
N ARG A 72 3.79 2.38 1.81
CA ARG A 72 4.65 3.47 1.32
C ARG A 72 5.88 3.66 2.21
N ILE A 73 5.69 3.65 3.54
CA ILE A 73 6.81 3.79 4.48
C ILE A 73 7.73 2.56 4.42
N ALA A 74 7.21 1.33 4.35
CA ALA A 74 8.05 0.14 4.20
C ALA A 74 8.87 0.16 2.90
N ARG A 75 8.25 0.52 1.78
CA ARG A 75 8.94 0.72 0.50
C ARG A 75 10.05 1.77 0.62
N LEU A 76 9.73 2.93 1.21
CA LEU A 76 10.69 4.01 1.43
C LEU A 76 11.83 3.57 2.36
N VAL A 77 11.56 2.81 3.41
CA VAL A 77 12.60 2.30 4.31
C VAL A 77 13.47 1.27 3.59
N ALA A 78 12.87 0.36 2.82
CA ALA A 78 13.59 -0.69 2.09
C ALA A 78 14.49 -0.14 0.98
N GLU A 79 14.05 0.88 0.25
CA GLU A 79 14.78 1.43 -0.90
C GLU A 79 15.49 2.77 -0.59
N GLY A 80 15.15 3.41 0.52
CA GLY A 80 15.53 4.79 0.81
C GLY A 80 17.03 5.01 0.96
N TYR A 81 17.79 3.97 1.30
CA TYR A 81 19.26 4.03 1.29
C TYR A 81 19.83 4.29 -0.11
N LYS A 82 19.14 3.82 -1.18
CA LYS A 82 19.55 4.04 -2.58
C LYS A 82 19.27 5.47 -3.04
N VAL A 83 18.29 6.13 -2.43
CA VAL A 83 17.79 7.45 -2.83
C VAL A 83 18.02 8.52 -1.76
N TYR A 84 18.81 8.23 -0.72
CA TYR A 84 19.03 9.12 0.41
C TYR A 84 19.47 10.55 0.02
N PRO A 85 20.36 10.77 -0.97
CA PRO A 85 20.71 12.13 -1.40
C PRO A 85 19.53 12.93 -1.96
N LEU A 86 18.48 12.24 -2.43
CA LEU A 86 17.30 12.83 -3.08
C LEU A 86 16.08 12.91 -2.15
N LEU A 87 16.11 12.23 -1.00
CA LEU A 87 15.00 12.09 -0.06
C LEU A 87 14.35 13.42 0.38
N PRO A 88 15.10 14.53 0.60
CA PRO A 88 14.51 15.84 0.89
C PRO A 88 13.58 16.37 -0.21
N ARG A 89 13.67 15.84 -1.44
CA ARG A 89 12.85 16.23 -2.59
C ARG A 89 11.81 15.19 -2.96
N THR A 90 11.86 13.98 -2.39
CA THR A 90 10.91 12.92 -2.74
C THR A 90 9.72 12.96 -1.79
N GLN A 91 8.52 13.09 -2.35
CA GLN A 91 7.31 12.94 -1.55
C GLN A 91 6.86 11.48 -1.43
N TYR A 92 7.44 10.55 -2.20
CA TYR A 92 7.21 9.10 -2.15
C TYR A 92 5.72 8.70 -2.02
N GLY A 93 4.87 9.31 -2.84
CA GLY A 93 3.42 9.09 -2.83
C GLY A 93 2.64 9.84 -1.76
N PHE A 94 3.26 10.73 -0.99
CA PHE A 94 2.57 11.67 -0.10
C PHE A 94 2.32 13.01 -0.79
N ASP A 95 1.33 13.76 -0.34
CA ASP A 95 0.99 15.07 -0.94
C ASP A 95 2.04 16.14 -0.69
N ASN A 96 2.76 16.03 0.44
CA ASN A 96 3.80 16.96 0.85
C ASN A 96 4.74 16.33 1.89
N GLU A 97 5.88 16.99 2.09
CA GLU A 97 6.94 16.53 3.01
C GLU A 97 6.45 16.43 4.46
N ARG A 98 5.60 17.35 4.93
CA ARG A 98 5.09 17.33 6.32
C ARG A 98 4.24 16.08 6.58
N THR A 99 3.41 15.68 5.63
CA THR A 99 2.60 14.46 5.73
C THR A 99 3.50 13.22 5.75
N LEU A 100 4.50 13.17 4.87
CA LEU A 100 5.51 12.10 4.86
C LEU A 100 6.23 11.99 6.21
N GLN A 101 6.77 13.10 6.73
CA GLN A 101 7.51 13.11 8.00
C GLN A 101 6.65 12.59 9.16
N ARG A 102 5.39 13.02 9.24
CA ARG A 102 4.45 12.56 10.27
C ARG A 102 4.13 11.08 10.15
N ALA A 103 3.85 10.59 8.94
CA ALA A 103 3.61 9.17 8.69
C ALA A 103 4.84 8.34 9.06
N PHE A 104 6.01 8.74 8.57
CA PHE A 104 7.27 8.06 8.82
C PHE A 104 7.58 7.98 10.31
N MET A 105 7.50 9.09 11.05
CA MET A 105 7.76 9.09 12.50
C MET A 105 6.78 8.21 13.27
N ARG A 106 5.50 8.22 12.91
CA ARG A 106 4.46 7.38 13.55
C ARG A 106 4.75 5.89 13.36
N THR A 107 5.30 5.53 12.20
CA THR A 107 5.50 4.14 11.81
C THR A 107 6.88 3.61 12.17
N VAL A 108 7.93 4.41 12.01
CA VAL A 108 9.34 4.02 12.20
C VAL A 108 9.83 4.38 13.60
N GLY A 109 9.28 5.44 14.21
CA GLY A 109 9.60 5.94 15.55
C GLY A 109 10.62 7.07 15.58
N ILE A 110 11.26 7.39 14.45
CA ILE A 110 12.28 8.46 14.36
C ILE A 110 12.12 9.28 13.07
N LYS A 111 12.79 10.43 12.98
CA LYS A 111 12.72 11.30 11.79
C LYS A 111 13.35 10.61 10.58
N PRO A 112 12.83 10.85 9.35
CA PRO A 112 13.40 10.27 8.13
C PRO A 112 14.90 10.53 7.98
N ASN A 113 15.33 11.80 8.13
CA ASN A 113 16.74 12.16 7.98
C ASN A 113 17.64 11.42 8.97
N ASP A 114 17.22 11.29 10.22
CA ASP A 114 18.01 10.62 11.25
C ASP A 114 18.07 9.10 10.98
N TRP A 115 16.94 8.50 10.57
CA TRP A 115 16.90 7.10 10.14
C TRP A 115 17.89 6.83 9.01
N PHE A 116 17.82 7.60 7.93
CA PHE A 116 18.66 7.32 6.79
C PHE A 116 20.13 7.66 7.02
N LYS A 117 20.47 8.66 7.86
CA LYS A 117 21.86 8.85 8.31
C LYS A 117 22.39 7.60 9.00
N ASN A 118 21.61 7.04 9.93
CA ASN A 118 22.01 5.83 10.66
C ASN A 118 22.17 4.63 9.72
N VAL A 119 21.27 4.49 8.74
CA VAL A 119 21.35 3.43 7.73
C VAL A 119 22.62 3.57 6.87
N MET A 120 22.91 4.77 6.37
CA MET A 120 24.09 5.01 5.54
C MET A 120 25.41 4.85 6.28
N ASN A 121 25.39 5.00 7.60
CA ASN A 121 26.56 4.80 8.47
C ASN A 121 26.70 3.36 8.99
N SER A 122 25.80 2.45 8.62
CA SER A 122 25.84 1.05 9.05
C SER A 122 26.71 0.20 8.14
N ASP A 123 27.28 -0.88 8.67
CA ASP A 123 28.11 -1.82 7.91
C ASP A 123 27.34 -2.53 6.79
N ASN A 124 26.02 -2.64 6.93
CA ASN A 124 25.15 -3.27 5.93
C ASN A 124 23.80 -2.53 5.80
N PRO A 125 23.77 -1.41 5.06
CA PRO A 125 22.58 -0.56 4.90
C PRO A 125 21.39 -1.31 4.31
N GLU A 126 21.64 -2.27 3.42
CA GLU A 126 20.61 -3.07 2.77
C GLU A 126 19.91 -4.01 3.75
N ILE A 127 20.67 -4.76 4.55
CA ILE A 127 20.10 -5.67 5.57
C ILE A 127 19.33 -4.88 6.63
N LEU A 128 19.89 -3.78 7.13
CA LEU A 128 19.24 -2.94 8.13
C LEU A 128 17.91 -2.37 7.60
N SER A 129 17.91 -1.88 6.37
CA SER A 129 16.72 -1.36 5.69
C SER A 129 15.66 -2.44 5.48
N ALA A 130 16.07 -3.62 4.99
CA ALA A 130 15.16 -4.74 4.74
C ALA A 130 14.53 -5.25 6.04
N ASN A 131 15.29 -5.33 7.13
CA ASN A 131 14.76 -5.74 8.43
C ASN A 131 13.75 -4.73 8.97
N LYS A 132 14.07 -3.43 8.92
CA LYS A 132 13.12 -2.41 9.38
C LYS A 132 11.86 -2.36 8.53
N ALA A 133 11.96 -2.56 7.22
CA ALA A 133 10.79 -2.66 6.35
C ALA A 133 9.84 -3.80 6.77
N LYS A 134 10.40 -4.94 7.21
CA LYS A 134 9.62 -6.08 7.75
C LYS A 134 8.90 -5.74 9.05
N ASP A 135 9.50 -4.92 9.90
CA ASP A 135 8.86 -4.48 11.14
C ASP A 135 7.72 -3.48 10.87
N VAL A 136 7.94 -2.59 9.89
CA VAL A 136 6.95 -1.57 9.48
C VAL A 136 5.75 -2.20 8.79
N PHE A 137 5.98 -3.21 7.96
CA PHE A 137 4.97 -3.87 7.17
C PHE A 137 5.10 -5.40 7.33
N PRO A 138 4.44 -5.99 8.34
CA PRO A 138 4.64 -7.38 8.72
C PRO A 138 3.99 -8.39 7.75
N PHE A 139 3.39 -7.94 6.65
CA PHE A 139 2.81 -8.78 5.61
C PHE A 139 3.90 -9.25 4.64
N ARG A 140 4.81 -10.11 5.14
CA ARG A 140 6.08 -10.46 4.47
C ARG A 140 5.92 -11.05 3.07
N GLU A 141 4.85 -11.79 2.82
CA GLU A 141 4.54 -12.38 1.50
C GLU A 141 4.21 -11.33 0.43
N LEU A 142 3.97 -10.10 0.86
CA LEU A 142 3.53 -8.98 0.04
C LEU A 142 4.63 -7.93 -0.16
N MET A 143 5.84 -8.20 0.35
CA MET A 143 7.03 -7.40 0.09
C MET A 143 7.75 -7.87 -1.17
N PHE A 144 8.52 -6.94 -1.74
CA PHE A 144 8.96 -6.85 -3.14
C PHE A 144 9.71 -8.06 -3.68
#